data_AF-A0A662ECU0-F1
#
_entry.id   AF-A0A662ECU0-F1
#
_cell.length_a   1.000
_cell.length_b   1.000
_cell.length_c   1.000
_cell.angle_alpha   90.00
_cell.angle_beta   90.00
_cell.angle_gamma   90.00
#
_symmetry.space_group_name_H-M   'P 1'
#
loop_
_entity.id
_entity.type
_entity.pdbx_description
1 polymer ?
#
loop_
_entity_poly.entity_id
_entity_poly.type
_entity_poly.pdbx_seq_one_letter_code
_entity_poly.pdbx_strand_id
1 'polypeptide(L)'
;MNWRRKAEREYLETDREFAESVLPVGSVDLSSFGLIADATRYLLMEEEGEVHIRPETASLKEIVASLAKGGTAVTPRDAMAAVERFAQLWEEKIRARGKWEELVAEARAAGEVSAPPQRRRRPFWRRA
;
A
#
# COMPACT_ATOMS: atom_id res chain seq x y z
N MET A 1 5.86 -11.32 13.52
CA MET A 1 6.00 -10.30 14.58
C MET A 1 5.84 -9.00 13.83
N ASN A 2 4.66 -8.37 13.92
CA ASN A 2 4.14 -7.48 12.87
C ASN A 2 5.13 -6.35 12.49
N TRP A 3 5.81 -6.46 11.34
CA TRP A 3 6.75 -5.45 10.82
C TRP A 3 6.17 -4.03 10.81
N ARG A 4 4.84 -3.90 10.65
CA ARG A 4 4.12 -2.62 10.73
C ARG A 4 4.31 -1.91 12.07
N ARG A 5 4.36 -2.65 13.19
CA ARG A 5 4.62 -2.05 14.51
C ARG A 5 6.03 -1.47 14.62
N LYS A 6 6.99 -2.06 13.92
CA LYS A 6 8.38 -1.55 13.90
C LYS A 6 8.52 -0.31 13.03
N ALA A 7 7.68 -0.17 12.02
CA ALA A 7 7.61 0.98 11.13
C ALA A 7 6.47 1.96 11.49
N GLU A 8 5.84 1.82 12.67
CA GLU A 8 4.67 2.61 13.09
C GLU A 8 5.03 4.09 13.26
N ARG A 9 6.24 4.37 13.78
CA ARG A 9 6.73 5.73 13.89
C ARG A 9 6.86 6.38 12.51
N GLU A 10 7.51 5.68 11.57
CA GLU A 10 7.67 6.14 10.20
C GLU A 10 6.32 6.26 9.49
N TYR A 11 5.34 5.42 9.84
CA TYR A 11 3.97 5.51 9.34
C TYR A 11 3.31 6.82 9.78
N LEU A 12 3.36 7.17 11.08
CA LEU A 12 2.78 8.40 11.60
C LEU A 12 3.49 9.65 11.05
N GLU A 13 4.81 9.60 10.88
CA GLU A 13 5.57 10.67 10.21
C GLU A 13 5.14 10.82 8.74
N THR A 14 4.87 9.71 8.05
CA THR A 14 4.36 9.69 6.67
C THR A 14 2.94 10.25 6.61
N ASP A 15 2.05 9.82 7.50
CA ASP A 15 0.65 10.25 7.57
C ASP A 15 0.54 11.76 7.73
N ARG A 16 1.30 12.31 8.67
CA ARG A 16 1.39 13.75 8.87
C ARG A 16 1.88 14.48 7.61
N GLU A 17 3.00 14.03 7.03
CA GLU A 17 3.57 14.70 5.85
C GLU A 17 2.65 14.57 4.62
N PHE A 18 2.00 13.42 4.45
CA PHE A 18 1.07 13.18 3.36
C PHE A 18 -0.15 14.09 3.46
N ALA A 19 -0.71 14.22 4.67
CA ALA A 19 -1.80 15.13 4.96
C ALA A 19 -1.44 16.60 4.75
N GLU A 20 -0.23 17.02 5.15
CA GLU A 20 0.19 18.42 5.09
C GLU A 20 0.71 18.84 3.70
N SER A 21 1.36 17.94 2.94
CA SER A 21 2.16 18.31 1.76
C SER A 21 1.84 17.54 0.48
N VAL A 22 1.11 16.43 0.54
CA VAL A 22 0.83 15.60 -0.65
C VAL A 22 -0.64 15.65 -1.06
N LEU A 23 -1.55 15.68 -0.09
CA LEU A 23 -2.96 15.86 -0.38
C LEU A 23 -3.26 17.28 -0.88
N PRO A 24 -4.27 17.45 -1.77
CA PRO A 24 -5.10 16.40 -2.36
C PRO A 24 -4.40 15.63 -3.50
N VAL A 25 -4.74 14.35 -3.64
CA VAL A 25 -4.33 13.52 -4.78
C VAL A 25 -5.54 13.26 -5.67
N GLY A 26 -5.65 14.00 -6.77
CA GLY A 26 -6.82 13.94 -7.65
C GLY A 26 -8.09 14.31 -6.88
N SER A 27 -9.08 13.41 -6.86
CA SER A 27 -10.31 13.57 -6.08
C SER A 27 -10.18 13.23 -4.58
N VAL A 28 -9.01 12.80 -4.11
CA VAL A 28 -8.81 12.36 -2.72
C VAL A 28 -8.33 13.52 -1.86
N ASP A 29 -9.21 13.97 -0.95
CA ASP A 29 -8.91 14.94 0.10
C ASP A 29 -8.57 14.25 1.44
N LEU A 30 -8.27 15.04 2.48
CA LEU A 30 -7.90 14.55 3.81
C LEU A 30 -8.94 13.59 4.43
N SER A 31 -10.22 13.94 4.33
CA SER A 31 -11.30 13.16 4.95
C SER A 31 -11.47 11.83 4.22
N SER A 32 -11.47 11.88 2.89
CA SER A 32 -11.51 10.70 2.04
C SER A 32 -10.29 9.80 2.24
N PHE A 33 -9.10 10.38 2.33
CA PHE A 33 -7.86 9.64 2.52
C PHE A 33 -7.84 8.90 3.85
N GLY A 34 -8.27 9.51 4.95
CA GLY A 34 -8.32 8.84 6.25
C GLY A 34 -9.16 7.56 6.24
N LEU A 35 -10.31 7.59 5.56
CA LEU A 35 -11.18 6.41 5.39
C LEU A 35 -10.53 5.33 4.50
N ILE A 36 -9.85 5.75 3.42
CA ILE A 36 -9.17 4.83 2.52
C ILE A 36 -7.97 4.20 3.24
N ALA A 37 -7.17 4.98 3.97
CA ALA A 37 -5.98 4.52 4.67
C ALA A 37 -6.30 3.54 5.79
N ASP A 38 -7.33 3.82 6.61
CA ASP A 38 -7.80 2.91 7.67
C ASP A 38 -8.22 1.54 7.12
N ALA A 39 -8.89 1.55 5.96
CA ALA A 39 -9.36 0.33 5.32
C ALA A 39 -8.28 -0.36 4.46
N THR A 40 -7.17 0.31 4.15
CA THR A 40 -6.10 -0.23 3.28
C THR A 40 -5.08 -1.02 4.09
N ARG A 41 -4.87 -2.28 3.70
CA ARG A 41 -3.79 -3.10 4.25
C ARG A 41 -2.53 -2.91 3.41
N TYR A 42 -1.42 -2.59 4.07
CA TYR A 42 -0.10 -2.55 3.43
C TYR A 42 0.66 -3.85 3.66
N LEU A 43 1.31 -4.36 2.62
CA LEU A 43 2.05 -5.61 2.63
C LEU A 43 3.47 -5.37 2.13
N LEU A 44 4.43 -6.13 2.65
CA LEU A 44 5.74 -6.24 2.04
C LEU A 44 5.63 -7.24 0.90
N MET A 45 5.85 -6.78 -0.32
CA MET A 45 5.79 -7.60 -1.53
C MET A 45 7.15 -7.65 -2.19
N GLU A 46 7.59 -8.84 -2.58
CA GLU A 46 8.81 -9.00 -3.37
C GLU A 46 8.49 -8.81 -4.87
N GLU A 47 9.08 -7.81 -5.51
CA GLU A 47 8.97 -7.52 -6.93
C GLU A 47 10.38 -7.43 -7.54
N GLU A 48 10.64 -8.18 -8.62
CA GLU A 48 11.93 -8.15 -9.35
C GLU A 48 13.19 -8.39 -8.48
N GLY A 49 13.03 -9.01 -7.30
CA GLY A 49 14.12 -9.29 -6.36
C GLY A 49 14.29 -8.23 -5.27
N GLU A 50 13.52 -7.14 -5.31
CA GLU A 50 13.44 -6.13 -4.26
C GLU A 50 12.13 -6.27 -3.48
N VAL A 51 12.17 -5.98 -2.18
CA VAL A 51 10.95 -5.90 -1.37
C VAL A 51 10.46 -4.46 -1.41
N HIS A 52 9.14 -4.29 -1.48
CA HIS A 52 8.47 -3.00 -1.48
C HIS A 52 7.24 -3.00 -0.57
N ILE A 53 6.88 -1.82 -0.05
CA ILE A 53 5.58 -1.64 0.59
C ILE A 53 4.54 -1.41 -0.48
N ARG A 54 3.52 -2.29 -0.53
CA ARG A 54 2.40 -2.17 -1.47
C ARG A 54 1.06 -2.20 -0.76
N PRO A 55 0.08 -1.39 -1.20
CA PRO A 55 -1.29 -1.53 -0.74
C PRO A 55 -1.94 -2.80 -1.32
N GLU A 56 -2.77 -3.46 -0.52
CA GLU A 56 -3.55 -4.61 -0.96
C GLU A 56 -4.68 -4.16 -1.90
N THR A 57 -4.42 -4.26 -3.21
CA THR A 57 -5.33 -3.74 -4.25
C THR A 57 -6.66 -4.48 -4.37
N ALA A 58 -6.74 -5.72 -3.89
CA ALA A 58 -7.99 -6.50 -3.88
C ALA A 58 -9.05 -5.83 -2.99
N SER A 59 -8.65 -5.48 -1.77
CA SER A 59 -9.52 -4.84 -0.77
C SER A 59 -9.84 -3.39 -1.14
N LEU A 60 -8.91 -2.69 -1.81
CA LEU A 60 -9.08 -1.29 -2.20
C LEU A 60 -10.30 -1.06 -3.10
N LYS A 61 -10.59 -1.96 -4.04
CA LYS A 61 -11.73 -1.80 -4.96
C LYS A 61 -13.07 -1.82 -4.23
N GLU A 62 -13.22 -2.68 -3.24
CA GLU A 62 -14.45 -2.81 -2.45
C GLU A 62 -14.65 -1.59 -1.54
N ILE A 63 -13.56 -1.06 -0.99
CA ILE A 63 -13.55 0.16 -0.17
C ILE A 63 -13.99 1.37 -1.00
N VAL A 64 -13.37 1.60 -2.16
CA VAL A 64 -13.73 2.72 -3.01
C VAL A 64 -15.17 2.60 -3.51
N ALA A 65 -15.62 1.40 -3.86
CA ALA A 65 -17.02 1.17 -4.23
C ALA A 65 -17.99 1.51 -3.08
N SER A 66 -17.59 1.28 -1.83
CA SER A 66 -18.39 1.62 -0.65
C SER A 66 -18.40 3.12 -0.37
N LEU A 67 -17.26 3.81 -0.54
CA LEU A 67 -17.16 5.27 -0.40
C LEU A 67 -17.97 6.00 -1.47
N ALA A 68 -17.90 5.54 -2.73
CA ALA A 68 -18.69 6.10 -3.82
C ALA A 68 -20.21 5.99 -3.56
N LYS A 69 -20.67 4.87 -2.98
CA LYS A 69 -22.07 4.70 -2.54
C LYS A 69 -22.45 5.64 -1.40
N GLY A 70 -21.50 6.01 -0.55
CA GLY A 70 -21.67 6.99 0.53
C GLY A 70 -21.70 8.46 0.07
N GLY A 71 -21.60 8.71 -1.25
CA GLY A 71 -21.63 10.06 -1.81
C GLY A 71 -20.27 10.74 -1.92
N THR A 72 -19.17 10.02 -1.63
CA THR A 72 -17.82 10.55 -1.81
C THR A 72 -17.42 10.52 -3.29
N ALA A 73 -16.98 11.64 -3.86
CA ALA A 73 -16.63 11.77 -5.28
C ALA A 73 -15.25 11.16 -5.63
N VAL A 74 -14.80 10.14 -4.90
CA VAL A 74 -13.48 9.54 -5.08
C VAL A 74 -13.50 8.49 -6.19
N THR A 75 -12.58 8.62 -7.15
CA THR A 75 -12.42 7.60 -8.19
C THR A 75 -11.49 6.46 -7.73
N PRO A 76 -11.69 5.21 -8.20
CA PRO A 76 -10.77 4.10 -7.90
C PRO A 76 -9.34 4.37 -8.32
N ARG A 77 -9.15 5.13 -9.41
CA ARG A 77 -7.83 5.51 -9.91
C ARG A 77 -7.13 6.45 -8.94
N ASP A 78 -7.82 7.47 -8.46
CA ASP A 78 -7.23 8.47 -7.56
C ASP A 78 -6.99 7.89 -6.16
N ALA A 79 -7.92 7.04 -5.68
CA ALA A 79 -7.71 6.29 -4.44
C ALA A 79 -6.47 5.41 -4.51
N MET A 80 -6.29 4.66 -5.61
CA MET A 80 -5.10 3.82 -5.83
C MET A 80 -3.83 4.68 -5.90
N ALA A 81 -3.85 5.76 -6.66
CA ALA A 81 -2.72 6.69 -6.74
C ALA A 81 -2.34 7.26 -5.37
N ALA A 82 -3.33 7.61 -4.53
CA ALA A 82 -3.09 8.14 -3.19
C ALA A 82 -2.42 7.10 -2.28
N VAL A 83 -2.94 5.86 -2.22
CA VAL A 83 -2.35 4.82 -1.35
C VAL A 83 -1.01 4.30 -1.86
N GLU A 84 -0.80 4.25 -3.19
CA GLU A 84 0.50 3.92 -3.76
C GLU A 84 1.53 5.00 -3.44
N ARG A 85 1.14 6.28 -3.55
CA ARG A 85 2.02 7.39 -3.21
C ARG A 85 2.36 7.41 -1.73
N PHE A 86 1.39 7.12 -0.87
CA PHE A 86 1.62 6.98 0.57
C PHE A 86 2.60 5.84 0.88
N ALA A 87 2.38 4.66 0.29
CA ALA A 87 3.26 3.51 0.48
C ALA A 87 4.70 3.81 0.06
N GLN A 88 4.88 4.51 -1.06
CA GLN A 88 6.19 4.95 -1.54
C GLN A 88 6.86 5.90 -0.54
N LEU A 89 6.14 6.93 -0.08
CA LEU A 89 6.66 7.90 0.89
C LEU A 89 7.08 7.22 2.21
N TRP A 90 6.28 6.25 2.66
CA TRP A 90 6.58 5.47 3.85
C TRP A 90 7.84 4.63 3.69
N GLU A 91 7.98 3.93 2.57
CA GLU A 91 9.18 3.17 2.22
C GLU A 91 10.42 4.07 2.17
N GLU A 92 10.33 5.23 1.52
CA GLU A 92 11.41 6.21 1.45
C GLU A 92 11.85 6.67 2.85
N LYS A 93 10.91 6.92 3.77
CA LYS A 93 11.24 7.28 5.16
C LYS A 93 11.95 6.14 5.90
N ILE A 94 11.50 4.90 5.75
CA ILE A 94 12.15 3.75 6.41
C ILE A 94 13.57 3.55 5.85
N ARG A 95 13.74 3.66 4.51
CA ARG A 95 15.04 3.60 3.84
C ARG A 95 15.97 4.71 4.29
N ALA A 96 15.48 5.95 4.38
CA ALA A 96 16.26 7.10 4.84
C ALA A 96 16.75 6.96 6.30
N ARG A 97 16.03 6.18 7.13
CA ARG A 97 16.43 5.86 8.51
C ARG A 97 17.42 4.70 8.61
N GLY A 98 17.79 4.06 7.50
CA GLY A 98 18.71 2.92 7.46
C GLY A 98 18.15 1.62 8.06
N LYS A 99 16.84 1.56 8.32
CA LYS A 99 16.18 0.40 8.96
C LYS A 99 15.59 -0.59 7.96
N TRP A 100 15.63 -0.26 6.67
CA TRP A 100 14.92 -1.00 5.63
C TRP A 100 15.38 -2.45 5.52
N GLU A 101 16.69 -2.68 5.41
CA GLU A 101 17.26 -4.02 5.23
C GLU A 101 16.98 -4.93 6.44
N GLU A 102 17.12 -4.40 7.65
CA GLU A 102 16.81 -5.13 8.89
C GLU A 102 15.32 -5.51 8.94
N LEU A 103 14.44 -4.54 8.67
CA LEU A 103 13.00 -4.78 8.66
C LEU A 103 12.59 -5.83 7.63
N VAL A 104 13.16 -5.78 6.43
CA VAL A 104 12.91 -6.76 5.37
C VAL A 104 13.44 -8.14 5.74
N ALA A 105 14.66 -8.23 6.30
CA ALA A 105 15.26 -9.49 6.72
C ALA A 105 14.41 -10.17 7.80
N GLU A 106 13.96 -9.41 8.79
CA GLU A 106 13.10 -9.90 9.87
C GLU A 106 11.71 -10.30 9.36
N ALA A 107 11.11 -9.50 8.48
CA ALA A 107 9.83 -9.83 7.85
C ALA A 107 9.93 -11.11 6.99
N ARG A 108 11.05 -11.29 6.27
CA ARG A 108 11.31 -12.51 5.47
C ARG A 108 11.47 -13.73 6.38
N ALA A 109 12.21 -13.60 7.49
CA ALA A 109 12.37 -14.67 8.48
C ALA A 109 11.05 -15.03 9.17
N ALA A 110 10.15 -14.04 9.35
CA ALA A 110 8.82 -14.24 9.92
C ALA A 110 7.76 -14.74 8.90
N GLY A 111 8.10 -14.87 7.62
CA GLY A 111 7.16 -15.24 6.56
C GLY A 111 6.10 -14.17 6.27
N GLU A 112 6.38 -12.90 6.60
CA GLU A 112 5.47 -11.76 6.44
C GLU A 112 5.66 -11.05 5.08
N VAL A 113 6.66 -11.46 4.28
CA VAL A 113 6.85 -11.02 2.89
C VAL A 113 5.95 -11.85 1.98
N SER A 114 5.01 -11.19 1.32
CA SER A 114 4.15 -11.82 0.33
C SER A 114 4.90 -11.99 -0.98
N ALA A 115 4.83 -13.18 -1.55
CA ALA A 115 5.25 -13.40 -2.93
C ALA A 115 4.41 -12.50 -3.86
N PRO A 116 4.97 -12.00 -4.98
CA PRO A 116 4.19 -11.28 -5.96
C PRO A 116 3.06 -12.20 -6.42
N PRO A 117 1.87 -11.66 -6.75
CA PRO A 117 0.79 -12.48 -7.27
C PRO A 117 1.32 -13.22 -8.49
N GLN A 118 1.58 -14.53 -8.35
CA GLN A 118 1.97 -15.36 -9.47
C GLN A 118 0.83 -15.21 -10.48
N ARG A 119 1.06 -14.44 -11.54
CA ARG A 119 0.18 -14.46 -12.71
C ARG A 119 0.17 -15.91 -13.14
N ARG A 120 -0.87 -16.66 -12.70
CA ARG A 120 -1.15 -18.01 -13.19
C ARG A 120 -1.22 -17.84 -14.69
N ARG A 121 -0.13 -18.19 -15.38
CA ARG A 121 -0.08 -18.34 -16.83
C ARG A 121 -1.20 -19.32 -17.12
N ARG A 122 -2.35 -18.82 -17.57
CA ARG A 122 -3.45 -19.66 -18.04
C ARG A 122 -2.81 -20.60 -19.06
N PRO A 123 -2.84 -21.92 -18.87
CA PRO A 123 -2.40 -22.82 -19.92
C PRO A 123 -3.40 -22.61 -21.07
N PHE A 124 -2.92 -21.96 -22.12
CA PHE A 124 -3.58 -21.91 -23.42
C PHE A 124 -3.64 -23.35 -23.96
N TRP A 125 -4.63 -24.12 -23.52
CA TRP A 125 -5.04 -25.31 -24.25
C TRP A 125 -5.77 -24.86 -25.52
N ARG A 126 -4.96 -24.64 -26.56
CA ARG A 126 -5.42 -24.64 -27.95
C ARG A 126 -5.78 -26.08 -28.32
N ARG A 127 -7.03 -26.25 -28.76
CA ARG A 127 -7.52 -27.14 -29.83
C ARG A 127 -7.09 -28.62 -29.81
N ALA A 128 -8.09 -29.48 -29.69
CA ALA A 128 -8.46 -30.37 -30.78
C ALA A 128 -9.97 -30.21 -31.02
#